data_AF-A0A944MVT1-F1
#
_entry.id   AF-A0A944MVT1-F1
#
_cell.length_a   1.000
_cell.length_b   1.000
_cell.length_c   1.000
_cell.angle_alpha   90.00
_cell.angle_beta   90.00
_cell.angle_gamma   90.00
#
_symmetry.space_group_name_H-M   'P 1'
#
loop_
_entity.id
_entity.type
_entity.pdbx_description
1 polymer ?
#
loop_
_entity_poly.entity_id
_entity_poly.type
_entity_poly.pdbx_seq_one_letter_code
_entity_poly.pdbx_strand_id
1 'polypeptide(L)'
;FDFFCGLTFPVGEDACSFILGGWGGGLVGLSSIDGLDASENDTNAYMELEDKRWYEIIVRVNPKAITVLLDGKELIEQERAGREISIRPEMFMCEPLGVATYATASRLRNLHYRLLDDENQQQDTSDVTP
;
A
#
# COMPACT_ATOMS: atom_id res chain seq x y z
N PHE A 1 11.38 12.56 -11.09
CA PHE A 1 10.42 11.48 -10.84
C PHE A 1 9.71 11.79 -9.53
N ASP A 2 8.40 11.57 -9.43
CA ASP A 2 7.75 11.64 -8.11
C ASP A 2 7.12 10.30 -7.69
N PHE A 3 6.35 9.57 -8.51
CA PHE A 3 5.99 8.16 -8.35
C PHE A 3 5.25 7.66 -9.58
N PHE A 4 5.51 6.42 -9.98
CA PHE A 4 4.79 5.77 -11.08
C PHE A 4 3.63 4.89 -10.59
N CYS A 5 3.52 4.60 -9.31
CA CYS A 5 2.35 3.93 -8.77
C CYS A 5 2.02 4.45 -7.38
N GLY A 6 0.90 5.14 -7.27
CA GLY A 6 0.17 5.31 -6.01
C GLY A 6 -1.04 4.39 -6.05
N LEU A 7 -0.94 3.22 -5.43
CA LEU A 7 -2.01 2.23 -5.37
C LEU A 7 -2.84 2.47 -4.11
N THR A 8 -4.03 3.02 -4.27
CA THR A 8 -5.01 3.20 -3.19
C THR A 8 -5.87 1.95 -3.05
N PHE A 9 -6.12 1.51 -1.83
CA PHE A 9 -6.91 0.32 -1.52
C PHE A 9 -7.69 0.47 -0.20
N PRO A 10 -8.80 -0.25 -0.01
CA PRO A 10 -9.62 -0.14 1.19
C PRO A 10 -8.95 -0.79 2.41
N VAL A 11 -9.12 -0.17 3.57
CA VAL A 11 -8.66 -0.67 4.88
C VAL A 11 -9.75 -0.49 5.93
N GLY A 12 -10.65 -1.47 6.03
CA GLY A 12 -11.83 -1.33 6.88
C GLY A 12 -12.79 -0.29 6.30
N GLU A 13 -13.09 0.76 7.08
CA GLU A 13 -13.91 1.90 6.64
C GLU A 13 -13.07 3.02 5.98
N ASP A 14 -11.74 2.96 6.14
CA ASP A 14 -10.78 3.91 5.57
C ASP A 14 -10.14 3.40 4.28
N ALA A 15 -9.17 4.14 3.76
CA ALA A 15 -8.31 3.75 2.65
C ALA A 15 -6.84 4.08 2.95
N CYS A 16 -5.92 3.37 2.30
CA CYS A 16 -4.49 3.62 2.36
C CYS A 16 -3.91 3.62 0.95
N SER A 17 -2.76 4.27 0.76
CA SER A 17 -2.04 4.26 -0.52
C SER A 17 -0.63 3.71 -0.35
N PHE A 18 -0.29 2.70 -1.16
CA PHE A 18 1.07 2.26 -1.37
C PHE A 18 1.73 3.08 -2.48
N ILE A 19 2.89 3.66 -2.19
CA ILE A 19 3.67 4.48 -3.12
C ILE A 19 4.88 3.68 -3.60
N LEU A 20 5.08 3.63 -4.91
CA LEU A 20 6.23 3.01 -5.57
C LEU A 20 6.87 4.03 -6.53
N GLY A 21 8.13 4.37 -6.26
CA GLY A 21 8.91 5.34 -7.03
C GLY A 21 8.80 6.78 -6.53
N GLY A 22 8.42 6.96 -5.26
CA GLY A 22 8.41 8.21 -4.50
C GLY A 22 9.73 9.01 -4.57
N TRP A 23 9.72 10.30 -4.25
CA TRP A 23 10.91 11.15 -3.98
C TRP A 23 12.12 10.92 -4.89
N GLY A 24 12.02 11.35 -6.15
CA GLY A 24 13.12 11.21 -7.09
C GLY A 24 13.23 9.82 -7.72
N GLY A 25 12.29 8.92 -7.45
CA GLY A 25 12.16 7.63 -8.13
C GLY A 25 12.51 6.41 -7.27
N GLY A 26 12.92 6.59 -6.01
CA GLY A 26 13.46 5.51 -5.19
C GLY A 26 12.64 5.16 -3.95
N LEU A 27 11.79 6.06 -3.45
CA LEU A 27 10.99 5.79 -2.26
C LEU A 27 9.89 4.78 -2.55
N VAL A 28 9.72 3.84 -1.63
CA VAL A 28 8.62 2.89 -1.57
C VAL A 28 8.06 2.87 -0.15
N GLY A 29 6.74 2.85 0.03
CA GLY A 29 6.14 2.86 1.38
C GLY A 29 4.62 3.03 1.38
N LEU A 30 3.98 2.81 2.53
CA LEU A 30 2.59 3.21 2.77
C LEU A 30 2.55 4.68 3.18
N SER A 31 1.65 5.45 2.60
CA SER A 31 1.42 6.84 3.00
C SER A 31 0.37 6.93 4.10
N SER A 32 0.46 7.99 4.90
CA SER A 32 -0.56 8.43 5.86
C SER A 32 -0.81 7.43 6.98
N ILE A 33 0.28 6.89 7.51
CA ILE A 33 0.30 6.13 8.76
C ILE A 33 0.62 7.10 9.89
N ASP A 34 -0.27 7.23 10.87
CA ASP A 34 -0.17 8.21 11.97
C ASP A 34 0.05 9.65 11.48
N GLY A 35 -0.58 10.01 10.35
CA GLY A 35 -0.47 11.31 9.71
C GLY A 35 0.84 11.56 8.95
N LEU A 36 1.77 10.61 8.95
CA LEU A 36 3.07 10.70 8.29
C LEU A 36 3.03 10.14 6.87
N ASP A 37 3.64 10.85 5.92
CA ASP A 37 3.74 10.35 4.56
C ASP A 37 4.72 9.17 4.44
N ALA A 38 4.76 8.55 3.25
CA ALA A 38 5.55 7.36 3.01
C ALA A 38 7.07 7.56 3.19
N SER A 39 7.60 8.79 3.22
CA SER A 39 9.02 9.04 3.55
C SER A 39 9.30 9.20 5.03
N GLU A 40 8.27 9.46 5.83
CA GLU A 40 8.43 9.87 7.21
C GLU A 40 8.02 8.79 8.22
N ASN A 41 7.42 7.67 7.76
CA ASN A 41 6.99 6.57 8.62
C ASN A 41 7.81 5.29 8.44
N ASP A 42 7.62 4.32 9.35
CA ASP A 42 8.45 3.12 9.46
C ASP A 42 8.30 2.13 8.29
N THR A 43 7.33 2.33 7.40
CA THR A 43 7.15 1.48 6.21
C THR A 43 8.05 1.89 5.04
N ASN A 44 8.78 3.01 5.18
CA ASN A 44 9.62 3.56 4.12
C ASN A 44 10.80 2.64 3.76
N ALA A 45 11.07 2.54 2.47
CA ALA A 45 12.26 1.92 1.92
C ALA A 45 12.75 2.72 0.71
N TYR A 46 14.06 2.69 0.47
CA TYR A 46 14.66 3.22 -0.75
C TYR A 46 15.26 2.09 -1.56
N MET A 47 14.89 2.00 -2.84
CA MET A 47 15.44 0.99 -3.75
C MET A 47 15.58 1.52 -5.17
N GLU A 48 16.46 0.89 -5.94
CA GLU A 48 16.60 1.18 -7.35
C GLU A 48 15.42 0.57 -8.12
N LEU A 49 14.72 1.42 -8.89
CA LEU A 49 13.61 1.03 -9.74
C LEU A 49 13.97 1.32 -11.19
N GLU A 50 13.98 0.27 -12.00
CA GLU A 50 14.25 0.30 -13.44
C GLU A 50 13.05 0.82 -14.25
N ASP A 51 13.33 1.70 -15.23
CA ASP A 51 12.37 2.14 -16.25
C ASP A 51 12.00 0.98 -17.21
N LYS A 52 10.76 0.98 -17.72
CA LYS A 52 10.20 -0.04 -18.64
C LYS A 52 10.23 -1.48 -18.11
N ARG A 53 10.34 -1.66 -16.79
CA ARG A 53 10.21 -2.94 -16.11
C ARG A 53 8.79 -3.11 -15.57
N TRP A 54 8.28 -4.33 -15.62
CA TRP A 54 7.03 -4.68 -14.93
C TRP A 54 7.32 -5.05 -13.48
N TYR A 55 6.58 -4.45 -12.55
CA TYR A 55 6.60 -4.79 -11.13
C TYR A 55 5.29 -5.48 -10.78
N GLU A 56 5.37 -6.64 -10.13
CA GLU A 56 4.21 -7.27 -9.51
C GLU A 56 4.01 -6.70 -8.12
N ILE A 57 2.83 -6.15 -7.85
CA ILE A 57 2.43 -5.61 -6.55
C ILE A 57 1.27 -6.46 -6.04
N ILE A 58 1.42 -7.04 -4.85
CA ILE A 58 0.34 -7.74 -4.15
C ILE A 58 0.13 -7.02 -2.83
N VAL A 59 -1.05 -6.43 -2.65
CA VAL A 59 -1.49 -5.89 -1.38
C VAL A 59 -2.49 -6.85 -0.76
N ARG A 60 -2.30 -7.17 0.52
CA ARG A 60 -3.24 -7.94 1.33
C ARG A 60 -3.62 -7.09 2.54
N VAL A 61 -4.93 -6.92 2.73
CA VAL A 61 -5.46 -6.25 3.91
C VAL A 61 -6.31 -7.25 4.67
N ASN A 62 -5.92 -7.53 5.91
CA ASN A 62 -6.71 -8.35 6.82
C ASN A 62 -6.94 -7.57 8.13
N PRO A 63 -7.70 -8.11 9.11
CA PRO A 63 -7.96 -7.40 10.37
C PRO A 63 -6.70 -6.98 11.14
N LYS A 64 -5.59 -7.72 11.01
CA LYS A 64 -4.35 -7.49 11.76
C LYS A 64 -3.39 -6.52 11.08
N ALA A 65 -3.20 -6.66 9.78
CA ALA A 65 -2.12 -5.98 9.07
C ALA A 65 -2.46 -5.65 7.60
N ILE A 66 -1.72 -4.66 7.10
CA ILE A 66 -1.52 -4.42 5.66
C ILE A 66 -0.19 -5.06 5.29
N THR A 67 -0.20 -6.02 4.37
CA THR A 67 1.02 -6.63 3.82
C THR A 67 1.17 -6.24 2.36
N VAL A 68 2.37 -5.82 1.96
CA VAL A 68 2.72 -5.51 0.56
C VAL A 68 3.88 -6.39 0.11
N LEU A 69 3.68 -7.10 -1.00
CA LEU A 69 4.74 -7.82 -1.69
C LEU A 69 5.08 -7.08 -3.00
N LEU A 70 6.38 -6.98 -3.28
CA LEU A 70 6.92 -6.51 -4.54
C LEU A 70 7.71 -7.66 -5.19
N ASP A 71 7.30 -8.06 -6.39
CA ASP A 71 7.89 -9.20 -7.12
C ASP A 71 8.00 -10.48 -6.27
N GLY A 72 6.91 -10.81 -5.56
CA GLY A 72 6.80 -11.99 -4.70
C GLY A 72 7.57 -11.93 -3.39
N LYS A 73 8.27 -10.83 -3.10
CA LYS A 73 8.97 -10.62 -1.82
C LYS A 73 8.17 -9.68 -0.94
N GLU A 74 7.95 -10.07 0.30
CA GLU A 74 7.35 -9.18 1.29
C GLU A 74 8.26 -7.98 1.54
N LEU A 75 7.69 -6.79 1.42
CA LEU A 75 8.37 -5.52 1.59
C LEU A 75 7.87 -4.78 2.82
N ILE A 76 6.56 -4.83 3.09
CA ILE A 76 5.91 -4.14 4.20
C ILE A 76 4.96 -5.11 4.89
N GLU A 77 5.03 -5.12 6.22
CA GLU A 77 3.97 -5.60 7.10
C GLU A 77 3.68 -4.50 8.12
N GLN A 78 2.52 -3.85 8.00
CA GLN A 78 2.08 -2.78 8.90
C GLN A 78 0.91 -3.29 9.73
N GLU A 79 1.15 -3.51 11.03
CA GLU A 79 0.07 -3.79 11.99
C GLU A 79 -0.92 -2.63 12.02
N ARG A 80 -2.21 -2.94 12.13
CA ARG A 80 -3.29 -1.95 12.15
C ARG A 80 -3.67 -1.52 13.56
N ALA A 81 -3.42 -2.36 14.56
CA ALA A 81 -3.80 -2.09 15.93
C ALA A 81 -3.04 -0.87 16.48
N GLY A 82 -3.79 0.11 17.01
CA GLY A 82 -3.20 1.32 17.60
C GLY A 82 -2.56 2.27 16.60
N ARG A 83 -2.81 2.10 15.29
CA ARG A 83 -2.31 2.97 14.22
C ARG A 83 -3.46 3.69 13.54
N GLU A 84 -3.26 4.96 13.24
CA GLU A 84 -4.15 5.71 12.37
C GLU A 84 -3.77 5.43 10.92
N ILE A 85 -4.75 5.02 10.12
CA ILE A 85 -4.59 4.77 8.70
C ILE A 85 -5.54 5.71 7.99
N SER A 86 -5.00 6.58 7.16
CA SER A 86 -5.80 7.53 6.41
C SER A 86 -5.26 7.69 5.00
N ILE A 87 -5.87 8.60 4.25
CA ILE A 87 -5.46 8.93 2.91
C ILE A 87 -5.23 10.44 2.79
N ARG A 88 -4.29 10.81 1.92
CA ARG A 88 -4.07 12.21 1.57
C ARG A 88 -5.24 12.75 0.71
N PRO A 89 -5.63 14.03 0.88
CA PRO A 89 -6.71 14.62 0.09
C PRO A 89 -6.50 14.57 -1.42
N GLU A 90 -5.25 14.63 -1.88
CA GLU A 90 -4.90 14.52 -3.30
C GLU A 90 -5.27 13.15 -3.90
N MET A 91 -5.45 12.14 -3.06
CA MET A 91 -5.76 10.76 -3.44
C MET A 91 -7.23 10.38 -3.22
N PHE A 92 -8.10 11.28 -2.73
CA PHE A 92 -9.53 10.98 -2.51
C PHE A 92 -10.25 10.47 -3.77
N MET A 93 -9.87 10.93 -4.96
CA MET A 93 -10.46 10.45 -6.22
C MET A 93 -10.07 9.01 -6.58
N CYS A 94 -9.13 8.41 -5.84
CA CYS A 94 -8.71 7.02 -6.01
C CYS A 94 -9.42 6.06 -5.05
N GLU A 95 -10.27 6.56 -4.15
CA GLU A 95 -11.04 5.71 -3.25
C GLU A 95 -12.21 4.99 -3.98
N PRO A 96 -12.58 3.77 -3.53
CA PRO A 96 -11.89 2.99 -2.49
C PRO A 96 -10.68 2.20 -3.05
N LEU A 97 -10.57 2.09 -4.38
CA LEU A 97 -9.50 1.36 -5.07
C LEU A 97 -9.13 2.10 -6.36
N GLY A 98 -7.87 2.47 -6.50
CA GLY A 98 -7.42 3.28 -7.62
C GLY A 98 -5.91 3.27 -7.78
N VAL A 99 -5.45 3.65 -8.98
CA VAL A 99 -4.02 3.83 -9.26
C VAL A 99 -3.79 5.22 -9.81
N ALA A 100 -2.89 5.96 -9.16
CA ALA A 100 -2.42 7.25 -9.61
C ALA A 100 -0.94 7.20 -10.02
N THR A 101 -0.54 8.21 -10.77
CA THR A 101 0.83 8.48 -11.18
C THR A 101 0.98 10.00 -11.23
N TYR A 102 2.14 10.55 -10.85
CA TYR A 102 2.43 11.97 -11.04
C TYR A 102 3.81 12.15 -11.70
N ALA A 103 3.92 13.19 -12.53
CA ALA A 103 5.11 13.52 -13.33
C ALA A 103 5.81 12.31 -14.01
N THR A 104 5.05 11.25 -14.33
CA THR A 104 5.46 9.94 -14.84
C THR A 104 4.30 9.34 -15.65
N ALA A 105 4.54 8.22 -16.31
CA ALA A 105 3.51 7.49 -17.03
C ALA A 105 3.56 6.01 -16.66
N SER A 106 2.38 5.41 -16.48
CA SER A 106 2.25 4.04 -16.01
C SER A 106 1.40 3.21 -16.94
N ARG A 107 1.68 1.90 -16.96
CA ARG A 107 0.89 0.90 -17.64
C ARG A 107 0.49 -0.16 -16.63
N LEU A 108 -0.76 -0.59 -16.70
CA LEU A 108 -1.33 -1.60 -15.82
C LEU A 108 -1.67 -2.85 -16.64
N ARG A 109 -1.49 -4.03 -16.05
CA ARG A 109 -1.92 -5.31 -16.60
C ARG A 109 -2.20 -6.29 -15.48
N ASN A 110 -2.96 -7.34 -15.76
CA ASN A 110 -3.26 -8.43 -14.82
C ASN A 110 -3.81 -7.92 -13.47
N LEU A 111 -4.77 -6.99 -13.54
CA LEU A 111 -5.43 -6.46 -12.35
C LEU A 111 -6.41 -7.50 -11.81
N HIS A 112 -6.18 -7.91 -10.56
CA HIS A 112 -7.03 -8.85 -9.84
C HIS A 112 -7.42 -8.28 -8.49
N TYR A 113 -8.69 -8.44 -8.13
CA TYR A 113 -9.23 -8.06 -6.83
C TYR A 113 -10.10 -9.18 -6.31
N ARG A 114 -9.97 -9.51 -5.02
CA ARG A 114 -10.78 -10.51 -4.35
C ARG A 114 -10.91 -10.15 -2.87
N LEU A 115 -12.12 -10.30 -2.34
CA LEU A 115 -12.36 -10.22 -0.89
C LEU A 115 -11.71 -11.42 -0.18
N LEU A 116 -11.18 -11.19 1.01
CA LEU A 116 -10.67 -12.26 1.86
C LEU A 116 -11.81 -12.77 2.72
N ASP A 117 -12.22 -14.02 2.50
CA ASP A 117 -13.17 -14.71 3.38
C ASP A 117 -12.49 -15.01 4.73
N ASP A 118 -13.28 -15.14 5.80
CA ASP A 118 -12.79 -15.40 7.16
C ASP A 118 -11.90 -16.66 7.26
N GLU A 119 -12.10 -17.64 6.38
CA GLU A 119 -11.32 -18.89 6.33
C GLU A 119 -9.89 -18.72 5.78
N ASN A 120 -9.59 -17.63 5.06
CA ASN A 120 -8.25 -17.33 4.53
C ASN A 120 -7.43 -16.41 5.46
N GLN A 121 -7.94 -16.14 6.66
CA GLN A 121 -7.17 -15.51 7.72
C GLN A 121 -6.32 -16.60 8.37
N GLN A 122 -4.99 -16.50 8.29
CA GLN A 122 -4.15 -17.36 9.14
C GLN A 122 -4.62 -17.17 10.59
N GLN A 123 -5.15 -18.27 11.17
CA GLN A 123 -5.61 -18.33 12.54
C GLN A 123 -4.46 -17.89 13.44
N ASP A 124 -4.57 -16.68 13.97
CA ASP A 124 -3.97 -16.34 15.26
C ASP A 124 -5.11 -15.69 16.03
N THR A 125 -5.78 -16.52 16.81
CA THR A 125 -6.74 -16.09 17.82
C THR A 125 -5.93 -15.55 18.99
N SER A 126 -5.57 -14.27 18.96
CA SER A 126 -5.24 -13.52 20.17
C SER A 126 -6.29 -12.43 20.33
N ASP A 127 -7.30 -12.81 21.11
CA ASP A 127 -8.25 -11.95 21.83
C ASP A 127 -7.71 -10.54 22.07
N VAL A 128 -8.45 -9.53 21.62
CA VAL A 128 -8.44 -8.22 22.29
C VAL A 128 -9.88 -7.71 22.37
N THR A 129 -10.43 -7.82 23.57
CA THR A 129 -11.72 -7.29 24.03
C THR A 129 -11.57 -5.84 24.51
N PRO A 130 -12.67 -5.09 24.63
CA PRO A 130 -13.50 -4.46 23.59
C PRO A 130 -13.10 -3.01 23.28
#